data_AF-A0A914NLE7-F1
#
_entry.id   AF-A0A914NLE7-F1
#
_cell.length_a   1.000
_cell.length_b   1.000
_cell.length_c   1.000
_cell.angle_alpha   90.00
_cell.angle_beta   90.00
_cell.angle_gamma   90.00
#
_symmetry.space_group_name_H-M   'P 1'
#
loop_
_entity.id
_entity.type
_entity.pdbx_description
1 polymer ?
#
loop_
_entity_poly.entity_id
_entity_poly.type
_entity_poly.pdbx_seq_one_letter_code
_entity_poly.pdbx_strand_id
1 'polypeptide(L)'
;MCKKCASSVTSELQKQLEGLEQECIQYKQTLDKLTNKKANSPFDQNAATRKLEALKTEERDLLDQLNFLEEEERVLSTELNSKIEERRKINERDEELYRQLRNNHRTLIEQTDEQRALKLQIKNSEEQLKRLCQTNILDLCFHIWVDGEFGTISGFRLGRLRQEQVEWNEINAALGQMAFLLKVIAERLGIEFVGYELVPFGSCSFIRSLRKENSDKIEELPLYGSGGWRPFGQPALDKALIAFMDCFIQVYNNFCFK
;
A
#
# COMPACT_ATOMS: atom_id res chain seq x y z
N MET A 1 66.96 -75.74 29.85
CA MET A 1 67.33 -75.49 28.44
C MET A 1 68.06 -76.70 27.87
N CYS A 2 67.76 -77.14 26.65
CA CYS A 2 68.50 -78.24 26.01
C CYS A 2 69.80 -77.71 25.37
N LYS A 3 70.84 -78.57 25.24
CA LYS A 3 72.16 -78.19 24.68
C LYS A 3 72.09 -77.52 23.29
N LYS A 4 71.10 -77.88 22.47
CA LYS A 4 70.89 -77.31 21.12
C LYS A 4 70.40 -75.86 21.15
N CYS A 5 69.59 -75.48 22.15
CA CYS A 5 69.14 -74.09 22.33
C CYS A 5 70.29 -73.20 22.83
N ALA A 6 71.14 -73.71 23.73
CA ALA A 6 72.30 -72.96 24.22
C ALA A 6 73.33 -72.70 23.10
N SER A 7 73.60 -73.70 22.24
CA SER A 7 74.52 -73.53 21.11
C SER A 7 74.02 -72.57 20.04
N SER A 8 72.70 -72.48 19.85
CA SER A 8 72.08 -71.53 18.91
C SER A 8 72.17 -70.09 19.43
N VAL A 9 71.94 -69.87 20.73
CA VAL A 9 72.06 -68.53 21.33
C VAL A 9 73.52 -68.08 21.34
N THR A 10 74.48 -68.97 21.61
CA THR A 10 75.91 -68.63 21.55
C THR A 10 76.36 -68.28 20.13
N SER A 11 75.85 -68.96 19.09
CA SER A 11 76.24 -68.60 17.71
C SER A 11 75.61 -67.28 17.26
N GLU A 12 74.39 -66.98 17.70
CA GLU A 12 73.73 -65.69 17.43
C GLU A 12 74.48 -64.54 18.13
N LEU A 13 74.84 -64.71 19.40
CA LEU A 13 75.65 -63.74 20.14
C LEU A 13 77.04 -63.54 19.52
N GLN A 14 77.65 -64.61 19.01
CA GLN A 14 78.96 -64.52 18.37
C GLN A 14 78.90 -63.77 17.05
N LYS A 15 77.83 -63.93 16.25
CA LYS A 15 77.58 -63.11 15.07
C LYS A 15 77.35 -61.63 15.41
N GLN A 16 76.63 -61.35 16.49
CA GLN A 16 76.44 -59.97 16.95
C GLN A 16 77.76 -59.33 17.43
N LEU A 17 78.60 -60.10 18.12
CA LEU A 17 79.96 -59.68 18.52
C LEU A 17 80.84 -59.37 17.31
N GLU A 18 80.87 -60.26 16.31
CA GLU A 18 81.63 -60.04 15.07
C GLU A 18 81.12 -58.80 14.31
N GLY A 19 79.80 -58.56 14.28
CA GLY A 19 79.21 -57.35 13.71
C GLY A 19 79.67 -56.07 14.42
N LEU A 20 79.62 -56.05 15.76
CA LEU A 20 80.07 -54.91 16.56
C LEU A 20 81.58 -54.67 16.48
N GLU A 21 82.38 -55.73 16.38
CA GLU A 21 83.82 -55.62 16.16
C GLU A 21 84.13 -54.98 14.80
N GLN A 22 83.42 -55.37 13.75
CA GLN A 22 83.54 -54.74 12.43
C GLN A 22 83.14 -53.26 12.44
N GLU A 23 82.04 -52.90 13.11
CA GLU A 23 81.64 -51.50 13.27
C GLU A 23 82.71 -50.71 14.04
N CYS A 24 83.25 -51.25 15.14
CA CYS A 24 84.33 -50.62 15.89
C CYS A 24 85.59 -50.40 15.04
N ILE A 25 85.93 -51.35 14.16
CA ILE A 25 87.06 -51.21 13.23
C ILE A 25 86.77 -50.10 12.21
N GLN A 26 85.56 -50.03 11.66
CA GLN A 26 85.17 -48.97 10.72
C GLN A 26 85.19 -47.58 11.37
N TYR A 27 84.69 -47.45 12.61
CA TYR A 27 84.77 -46.20 13.37
C TYR A 27 86.21 -45.79 13.65
N LYS A 28 87.09 -46.72 14.03
CA LYS A 28 88.53 -46.43 14.20
C LYS A 28 89.18 -45.99 12.90
N GLN A 29 88.91 -46.69 11.78
CA GLN A 29 89.46 -46.31 10.48
C GLN A 29 88.98 -44.94 9.99
N THR A 30 87.71 -44.57 10.25
CA THR A 30 87.18 -43.25 9.91
C THR A 30 87.74 -42.15 10.80
N LEU A 31 87.89 -42.41 12.10
CA LEU A 31 88.60 -41.52 13.02
C LEU A 31 90.06 -41.32 12.58
N ASP A 32 90.78 -42.39 12.26
CA ASP A 32 92.17 -42.33 11.78
C ASP A 32 92.28 -41.58 10.46
N LYS A 33 91.32 -41.74 9.55
CA LYS A 33 91.25 -40.94 8.31
C LYS A 33 91.02 -39.45 8.62
N LEU A 34 90.20 -39.11 9.61
CA LEU A 34 89.93 -37.72 10.01
C LEU A 34 91.10 -37.10 10.78
N THR A 35 91.77 -37.85 11.66
CA THR A 35 92.96 -37.39 12.40
C THR A 35 94.17 -37.26 11.48
N ASN A 36 94.41 -38.20 10.56
CA ASN A 36 95.47 -38.07 9.56
C ASN A 36 95.20 -36.93 8.57
N LYS A 37 93.93 -36.68 8.20
CA LYS A 37 93.55 -35.46 7.45
C LYS A 37 93.81 -34.17 8.24
N LYS A 38 93.64 -34.19 9.56
CA LYS A 38 94.04 -33.08 10.45
C LYS A 38 95.56 -32.93 10.60
N ALA A 39 96.35 -34.01 10.48
CA ALA A 39 97.81 -33.97 10.56
C ALA A 39 98.48 -33.52 9.25
N ASN A 40 97.91 -33.87 8.09
CA ASN A 40 98.44 -33.53 6.77
C ASN A 40 98.01 -32.14 6.22
N SER A 41 97.10 -31.46 6.92
CA SER A 41 96.76 -30.06 6.63
C SER A 41 97.24 -29.21 7.80
N PRO A 42 98.11 -28.22 7.63
CA PRO A 42 98.39 -27.28 8.69
C PRO A 42 97.07 -26.58 9.04
N PHE A 43 96.50 -26.91 10.20
CA PHE A 43 95.35 -26.21 10.72
C PHE A 43 95.78 -24.77 10.99
N ASP A 44 95.48 -23.88 10.04
CA ASP A 44 95.80 -22.47 10.13
C ASP A 44 94.91 -21.83 11.21
N GLN A 45 95.38 -21.91 12.47
CA GLN A 45 94.71 -21.34 13.63
C GLN A 45 94.42 -19.84 13.43
N ASN A 46 95.24 -19.14 12.64
CA ASN A 46 95.04 -17.72 12.35
C ASN A 46 93.93 -17.49 11.31
N ALA A 47 93.82 -18.33 10.28
CA ALA A 47 92.68 -18.26 9.35
C ALA A 47 91.36 -18.66 10.03
N ALA A 48 91.39 -19.64 10.93
CA ALA A 48 90.22 -20.05 11.71
C ALA A 48 89.76 -18.96 12.68
N THR A 49 90.68 -18.31 13.40
CA THR A 49 90.36 -17.21 14.32
C THR A 49 89.83 -15.97 13.59
N ARG A 50 90.41 -15.58 12.45
CA ARG A 50 89.88 -14.48 11.62
C ARG A 50 88.46 -14.75 11.11
N LYS A 51 88.17 -15.97 10.66
CA LYS A 51 86.81 -16.36 10.26
C LYS A 51 85.84 -16.32 11.44
N LEU A 52 86.29 -16.75 12.62
CA LEU A 52 85.49 -16.75 13.84
C LEU A 52 85.18 -15.32 14.29
N GLU A 53 86.13 -14.39 14.18
CA GLU A 53 85.92 -12.97 14.44
C GLU A 53 84.96 -12.32 13.42
N ALA A 54 85.12 -12.61 12.12
CA ALA A 54 84.22 -12.11 11.07
C ALA A 54 82.78 -12.61 11.26
N LEU A 55 82.61 -13.89 11.60
CA LEU A 55 81.30 -14.45 11.91
C LEU A 55 80.69 -13.85 13.18
N LYS A 56 81.50 -13.54 14.20
CA LYS A 56 81.03 -12.87 15.43
C LYS A 56 80.59 -11.43 15.18
N THR A 57 81.25 -10.71 14.27
CA THR A 57 80.80 -9.37 13.90
C THR A 57 79.51 -9.42 13.10
N GLU A 58 79.41 -10.36 12.16
CA GLU A 58 78.19 -10.57 11.37
C GLU A 58 77.01 -11.01 12.26
N GLU A 59 77.24 -11.89 13.23
CA GLU A 59 76.25 -12.29 14.23
C GLU A 59 75.74 -11.08 15.03
N ARG A 60 76.62 -10.16 15.44
CA ARG A 60 76.21 -8.93 16.15
C ARG A 60 75.40 -8.00 15.27
N ASP A 61 75.84 -7.76 14.04
CA ASP A 61 75.13 -6.86 13.11
C ASP A 61 73.73 -7.42 12.77
N LEU A 62 73.60 -8.74 12.61
CA LEU A 62 72.32 -9.40 12.40
C LEU A 62 71.42 -9.32 13.64
N LEU A 63 71.98 -9.48 14.85
CA LEU A 63 71.22 -9.34 16.09
C LEU A 63 70.69 -7.90 16.28
N ASP A 64 71.49 -6.88 15.95
CA ASP A 64 71.06 -5.49 16.03
C ASP A 64 69.95 -5.17 15.02
N GLN A 65 70.04 -5.70 13.80
CA GLN A 65 68.96 -5.59 12.80
C GLN A 65 67.68 -6.31 13.25
N LEU A 66 67.82 -7.49 13.86
CA LEU A 66 66.68 -8.25 14.35
C LEU A 66 65.96 -7.50 15.47
N ASN A 67 66.70 -6.95 16.43
CA ASN A 67 66.14 -6.13 17.50
C ASN A 67 65.43 -4.88 16.97
N PHE A 68 65.98 -4.22 15.94
CA PHE A 68 65.34 -3.07 15.30
C PHE A 68 64.01 -3.45 14.65
N LEU A 69 63.99 -4.56 13.89
CA LEU A 69 62.79 -5.05 13.23
C LEU A 69 61.71 -5.50 14.23
N GLU A 70 62.10 -6.13 15.34
CA GLU A 70 61.15 -6.52 16.40
C GLU A 70 60.47 -5.30 17.05
N GLU A 71 61.21 -4.21 17.26
CA GLU A 71 60.61 -2.98 17.80
C GLU A 71 59.69 -2.30 16.78
N GLU A 72 60.08 -2.28 15.50
CA GLU A 72 59.23 -1.76 14.41
C GLU A 72 57.95 -2.58 14.26
N GLU A 73 58.05 -3.91 14.31
CA GLU A 73 56.90 -4.82 14.32
C GLU A 73 55.98 -4.52 15.51
N ARG A 74 56.55 -4.30 16.70
CA ARG A 74 55.79 -3.96 17.90
C ARG A 74 55.00 -2.67 17.71
N VAL A 75 55.63 -1.61 17.22
CA VAL A 75 54.96 -0.32 16.96
C VAL A 75 53.86 -0.49 15.93
N LEU A 76 54.15 -1.11 14.78
CA LEU A 76 53.18 -1.35 13.71
C LEU A 76 51.99 -2.20 14.19
N SER A 77 52.22 -3.20 15.04
CA SER A 77 51.16 -4.03 15.61
C SER A 77 50.19 -3.20 16.47
N THR A 78 50.70 -2.24 17.24
CA THR A 78 49.86 -1.37 18.07
C THR A 78 49.04 -0.39 17.23
N GLU A 79 49.65 0.20 16.20
CA GLU A 79 48.94 1.07 15.26
C GLU A 79 47.85 0.30 14.50
N LEU A 80 48.16 -0.91 14.02
CA LEU A 80 47.20 -1.77 13.33
C LEU A 80 46.01 -2.09 14.24
N ASN A 81 46.26 -2.45 15.50
CA ASN A 81 45.19 -2.71 16.46
C ASN A 81 44.32 -1.48 16.72
N SER A 82 44.91 -0.28 16.83
CA SER A 82 44.13 0.95 16.96
C SER A 82 43.25 1.22 15.74
N LYS A 83 43.77 0.96 14.53
CA LYS A 83 43.04 1.16 13.27
C LYS A 83 41.92 0.15 13.09
N ILE A 84 42.10 -1.09 13.54
CA ILE A 84 41.05 -2.11 13.54
C ILE A 84 39.90 -1.69 14.46
N GLU A 85 40.21 -1.16 15.65
CA GLU A 85 39.19 -0.71 16.60
C GLU A 85 38.44 0.54 16.09
N GLU A 86 39.14 1.49 15.48
CA GLU A 86 38.51 2.63 14.80
C GLU A 86 37.57 2.16 13.68
N ARG A 87 38.02 1.23 12.83
CA ARG A 87 37.22 0.68 11.74
C ARG A 87 35.97 -0.03 12.26
N ARG A 88 36.10 -0.77 13.37
CA ARG A 88 34.97 -1.45 14.02
C ARG A 88 33.90 -0.44 14.46
N LYS A 89 34.29 0.64 15.14
CA LYS A 89 33.36 1.70 15.58
C LYS A 89 32.65 2.37 14.42
N ILE A 90 33.34 2.59 13.31
CA ILE A 90 32.74 3.13 12.09
C ILE A 90 31.70 2.15 11.53
N ASN A 91 32.04 0.87 11.42
CA ASN A 91 31.11 -0.14 10.90
C ASN A 91 29.84 -0.27 11.76
N GLU A 92 29.98 -0.27 13.09
CA GLU A 92 28.83 -0.30 14.00
C GLU A 92 27.91 0.94 13.82
N ARG A 93 28.51 2.10 13.55
CA ARG A 93 27.77 3.35 13.29
C ARG A 93 27.07 3.32 11.92
N ASP A 94 27.73 2.79 10.90
CA ASP A 94 27.14 2.63 9.57
C ASP A 94 25.94 1.67 9.60
N GLU A 95 26.05 0.55 10.32
CA GLU A 95 24.94 -0.39 10.50
C GLU A 95 23.72 0.24 11.20
N GLU A 96 23.95 1.12 12.17
CA GLU A 96 22.89 1.89 12.81
C GLU A 96 22.24 2.89 11.83
N LEU A 97 23.04 3.62 11.05
CA LEU A 97 22.53 4.54 10.03
C LEU A 97 21.73 3.80 8.96
N TYR A 98 22.19 2.63 8.52
CA TYR A 98 21.44 1.80 7.57
C TYR A 98 20.13 1.29 8.16
N ARG A 99 20.08 0.96 9.46
CA ARG A 99 18.82 0.61 10.14
C ARG A 99 17.84 1.78 10.14
N GLN A 100 18.32 2.99 10.46
CA GLN A 100 17.50 4.19 10.45
C GLN A 100 16.99 4.52 9.04
N LEU A 101 17.85 4.43 8.03
CA LEU A 101 17.45 4.63 6.63
C LEU A 101 16.35 3.65 6.20
N ARG A 102 16.49 2.36 6.55
CA ARG A 102 15.47 1.35 6.26
C ARG A 102 14.14 1.67 6.94
N ASN A 103 14.17 2.07 8.20
CA ASN A 103 12.96 2.44 8.93
C ASN A 103 12.29 3.67 8.31
N ASN A 104 13.05 4.72 8.01
CA ASN A 104 12.54 5.93 7.39
C ASN A 104 11.94 5.63 6.00
N HIS A 105 12.60 4.79 5.21
CA HIS A 105 12.09 4.40 3.89
C HIS A 105 10.79 3.59 4.00
N ARG A 106 10.67 2.71 5.00
CA ARG A 106 9.40 1.99 5.27
C ARG A 106 8.28 2.98 5.59
N THR A 107 8.51 3.90 6.52
CA THR A 107 7.52 4.92 6.90
C THR A 107 7.14 5.81 5.72
N LEU A 108 8.09 6.16 4.85
CA LEU A 108 7.80 6.93 3.64
C LEU A 108 6.86 6.18 2.68
N ILE A 109 7.07 4.88 2.50
CA ILE A 109 6.18 4.05 1.67
C ILE A 109 4.78 4.01 2.29
N GLU A 110 4.67 3.72 3.59
CA GLU A 110 3.40 3.66 4.31
C GLU A 110 2.61 4.98 4.16
N GLN A 111 3.27 6.12 4.41
CA GLN A 111 2.66 7.44 4.24
C GLN A 111 2.25 7.74 2.80
N THR A 112 3.04 7.29 1.82
CA THR A 112 2.71 7.47 0.40
C THR A 112 1.47 6.67 0.02
N ASP A 113 1.34 5.45 0.52
CA ASP A 113 0.18 4.61 0.27
C ASP A 113 -1.08 5.14 0.98
N GLU A 114 -0.96 5.63 2.21
CA GLU A 114 -2.04 6.35 2.90
C GLU A 114 -2.48 7.59 2.10
N GLN A 115 -1.53 8.40 1.61
CA GLN A 115 -1.84 9.56 0.80
C GLN A 115 -2.58 9.18 -0.49
N ARG A 116 -2.20 8.08 -1.15
CA ARG A 116 -2.89 7.57 -2.33
C ARG A 116 -4.32 7.12 -2.00
N ALA A 117 -4.49 6.40 -0.90
CA ALA A 117 -5.81 5.95 -0.44
C ALA A 117 -6.74 7.15 -0.16
N LEU A 118 -6.25 8.17 0.55
CA LEU A 118 -7.03 9.39 0.82
C LEU A 118 -7.39 10.16 -0.45
N LYS A 119 -6.46 10.30 -1.41
CA LYS A 119 -6.75 10.92 -2.71
C LYS A 119 -7.83 10.17 -3.47
N LEU A 120 -7.81 8.85 -3.44
CA LEU A 120 -8.85 8.04 -4.07
C LEU A 120 -10.22 8.25 -3.41
N GLN A 121 -10.26 8.32 -2.07
CA GLN A 121 -11.50 8.61 -1.33
C GLN A 121 -12.07 9.97 -1.72
N ILE A 122 -11.23 11.02 -1.75
CA ILE A 122 -11.65 12.37 -2.16
C ILE A 122 -12.26 12.32 -3.56
N LYS A 123 -11.59 11.69 -4.53
CA LYS A 123 -12.09 11.56 -5.89
C LYS A 123 -13.44 10.85 -5.96
N ASN A 124 -13.61 9.76 -5.21
CA ASN A 124 -14.88 9.03 -5.16
C ASN A 124 -16.01 9.89 -4.57
N SER A 125 -15.73 10.63 -3.48
CA SER A 125 -16.70 11.55 -2.88
C SER A 125 -17.06 12.70 -3.83
N GLU A 126 -16.11 13.25 -4.57
CA GLU A 126 -16.37 14.26 -5.60
C GLU A 126 -17.25 13.72 -6.73
N GLU A 127 -17.01 12.49 -7.19
CA GLU A 127 -17.85 11.83 -8.20
C GLU A 127 -19.27 11.59 -7.69
N GLN A 128 -19.43 11.17 -6.44
CA GLN A 128 -20.75 11.02 -5.81
C GLN A 128 -21.46 12.37 -5.70
N LEU A 129 -20.76 13.42 -5.28
CA LEU A 129 -21.33 14.76 -5.19
C LEU A 129 -21.77 15.27 -6.57
N LYS A 130 -20.95 15.08 -7.62
CA LYS A 130 -21.32 15.42 -9.00
C LYS A 130 -22.58 14.69 -9.45
N ARG A 131 -22.70 13.39 -9.16
CA ARG A 131 -23.93 12.62 -9.46
C ARG A 131 -25.14 13.18 -8.73
N LEU A 132 -25.02 13.49 -7.43
CA LEU A 132 -26.12 14.04 -6.65
C LEU A 132 -26.53 15.45 -7.14
N CYS A 133 -25.57 16.29 -7.52
CA CYS A 133 -25.85 17.62 -8.07
C CYS A 133 -26.50 17.56 -9.46
N GLN A 134 -26.16 16.56 -10.28
CA GLN A 134 -26.77 16.36 -11.59
C GLN A 134 -28.19 15.79 -11.50
N THR A 135 -28.51 15.03 -10.45
CA THR A 135 -29.84 14.48 -10.24
C THR A 135 -30.77 15.55 -9.68
N ASN A 136 -31.54 16.19 -10.55
CA ASN A 136 -32.65 17.02 -10.09
C ASN A 136 -33.74 16.12 -9.51
N ILE A 137 -33.95 16.21 -8.19
CA ILE A 137 -34.94 15.40 -7.46
C ILE A 137 -36.36 15.59 -8.05
N LEU A 138 -36.68 16.79 -8.56
CA LEU A 138 -38.00 17.03 -9.16
C LEU A 138 -38.20 16.24 -10.45
N ASP A 139 -37.15 16.12 -11.28
CA ASP A 139 -37.20 15.34 -12.51
C ASP A 139 -37.26 13.83 -12.22
N LEU A 140 -36.62 13.39 -11.13
CA LEU A 140 -36.68 11.99 -10.70
C LEU A 140 -38.06 11.61 -10.12
N CYS A 141 -38.68 12.49 -9.33
CA CYS A 141 -39.99 12.23 -8.72
C CYS A 141 -41.15 12.42 -9.71
N PHE A 142 -41.05 13.43 -10.58
CA PHE A 142 -42.09 13.84 -11.52
C PHE A 142 -41.55 13.83 -12.95
N HIS A 143 -41.23 12.63 -13.44
CA HIS A 143 -40.72 12.48 -14.79
C HIS A 143 -41.84 12.75 -15.81
N ILE A 144 -41.78 13.89 -16.49
CA ILE A 144 -42.74 14.26 -17.54
C ILE A 144 -42.17 13.86 -18.89
N TRP A 145 -42.87 13.00 -19.61
CA TRP A 145 -42.44 12.50 -20.92
C TRP A 145 -43.60 12.44 -21.91
N VAL A 146 -43.30 12.08 -23.16
CA VAL A 146 -44.30 11.86 -24.20
C VAL A 146 -44.21 10.40 -24.64
N ASP A 147 -45.30 9.66 -24.46
CA ASP A 147 -45.44 8.28 -24.90
C ASP A 147 -46.49 8.20 -26.02
N GLY A 148 -46.02 8.15 -27.26
CA GLY A 148 -46.86 8.19 -28.45
C GLY A 148 -47.68 9.47 -28.55
N GLU A 149 -48.99 9.36 -28.43
CA GLU A 149 -49.96 10.47 -28.50
C GLU A 149 -50.35 11.03 -27.12
N PHE A 150 -49.83 10.45 -26.02
CA PHE A 150 -50.14 10.85 -24.65
C PHE A 150 -48.95 11.53 -23.98
N GLY A 151 -49.23 12.55 -23.16
CA GLY A 151 -48.28 13.02 -22.16
C GLY A 151 -48.29 12.09 -20.95
N THR A 152 -47.13 11.75 -20.42
CA THR A 152 -46.98 10.92 -19.22
C THR A 152 -46.33 11.70 -18.08
N ILE A 153 -46.77 11.44 -16.86
CA ILE A 153 -46.12 11.93 -15.64
C ILE A 153 -45.87 10.76 -14.69
N SER A 154 -44.61 10.55 -14.32
CA SER A 154 -44.15 9.43 -13.49
C SER A 154 -44.65 8.07 -14.02
N GLY A 155 -44.75 7.94 -15.35
CA GLY A 155 -45.22 6.74 -16.04
C GLY A 155 -46.75 6.61 -16.20
N PHE A 156 -47.56 7.54 -15.69
CA PHE A 156 -49.02 7.53 -15.89
C PHE A 156 -49.43 8.36 -17.10
N ARG A 157 -50.24 7.80 -18.00
CA ARG A 157 -50.73 8.49 -19.20
C ARG A 157 -51.90 9.42 -18.88
N LEU A 158 -51.78 10.66 -19.35
CA LEU A 158 -52.80 11.68 -19.20
C LEU A 158 -53.53 11.87 -20.54
N GLY A 159 -54.73 11.32 -20.62
CA GLY A 159 -55.62 11.53 -21.77
C GLY A 159 -56.43 10.30 -22.11
N ARG A 160 -57.40 10.46 -23.00
CA ARG A 160 -58.22 9.35 -23.50
C ARG A 160 -58.50 9.57 -24.97
N LEU A 161 -58.03 8.66 -25.82
CA LEU A 161 -58.27 8.71 -27.26
C LEU A 161 -59.34 7.69 -27.65
N ARG A 162 -59.86 7.81 -28.88
CA ARG A 162 -60.85 6.85 -29.42
C ARG A 162 -60.25 5.47 -29.65
N GLN A 163 -58.98 5.41 -30.02
CA GLN A 163 -58.24 4.18 -30.34
C GLN A 163 -57.73 3.48 -29.07
N GLU A 164 -57.27 4.26 -28.09
CA GLU A 164 -56.78 3.74 -26.81
C GLU A 164 -57.44 4.48 -25.64
N GLN A 165 -58.19 3.73 -24.84
CA GLN A 165 -58.92 4.27 -23.70
C GLN A 165 -58.15 3.96 -22.41
N VAL A 166 -57.43 4.96 -21.93
CA VAL A 166 -56.76 4.90 -20.63
C VAL A 166 -57.79 4.82 -19.51
N GLU A 167 -57.51 3.98 -18.51
CA GLU A 167 -58.35 3.80 -17.33
C GLU A 167 -58.40 5.07 -16.49
N TRP A 168 -59.57 5.38 -15.91
CA TRP A 168 -59.73 6.59 -15.09
C TRP A 168 -58.82 6.59 -13.87
N ASN A 169 -58.49 5.43 -13.31
CA ASN A 169 -57.55 5.32 -12.21
C ASN A 169 -56.15 5.83 -12.58
N GLU A 170 -55.70 5.57 -13.81
CA GLU A 170 -54.41 6.03 -14.33
C GLU A 170 -54.43 7.54 -14.58
N ILE A 171 -55.49 8.07 -15.19
CA ILE A 171 -55.68 9.51 -15.42
C ILE A 171 -55.74 10.27 -14.08
N ASN A 172 -56.48 9.73 -13.10
CA ASN A 172 -56.61 10.31 -11.77
C ASN A 172 -55.27 10.30 -11.02
N ALA A 173 -54.48 9.23 -11.16
CA ALA A 173 -53.13 9.18 -10.60
C ALA A 173 -52.23 10.24 -11.26
N ALA A 174 -52.29 10.42 -12.59
CA ALA A 174 -51.55 11.46 -13.30
C ALA A 174 -51.95 12.87 -12.83
N LEU A 175 -53.25 13.15 -12.70
CA LEU A 175 -53.76 14.42 -12.16
C LEU A 175 -53.29 14.67 -10.72
N GLY A 176 -53.28 13.63 -9.90
CA GLY A 176 -52.75 13.70 -8.54
C GLY A 176 -51.26 14.02 -8.49
N GLN A 177 -50.46 13.39 -9.35
CA GLN A 177 -49.03 13.70 -9.48
C GLN A 177 -48.80 15.14 -9.95
N MET A 178 -49.61 15.65 -10.89
CA MET A 178 -49.53 17.05 -11.33
C MET A 178 -49.90 18.04 -10.21
N ALA A 179 -50.94 17.75 -9.44
CA ALA A 179 -51.32 18.54 -8.27
C ALA A 179 -50.18 18.56 -7.23
N PHE A 180 -49.58 17.40 -6.96
CA PHE A 180 -48.47 17.31 -6.02
C PHE A 180 -47.22 18.07 -6.53
N LEU A 181 -46.87 17.94 -7.81
CA LEU A 181 -45.77 18.68 -8.43
C LEU A 181 -45.97 20.20 -8.29
N LEU A 182 -47.16 20.70 -8.63
CA LEU A 182 -47.45 22.14 -8.56
C LEU A 182 -47.39 22.66 -7.12
N LYS A 183 -47.87 21.87 -6.15
CA LYS A 183 -47.76 22.20 -4.72
C LYS A 183 -46.30 22.28 -4.27
N VAL A 184 -45.47 21.31 -4.64
CA VAL A 184 -44.04 21.27 -4.30
C VAL A 184 -43.29 22.45 -4.93
N ILE A 185 -43.60 22.81 -6.18
CA ILE A 185 -43.01 23.99 -6.84
C ILE A 185 -43.40 25.27 -6.10
N ALA A 186 -44.69 25.44 -5.76
CA ALA A 186 -45.17 26.60 -5.03
C ALA A 186 -44.50 26.73 -3.65
N GLU A 187 -44.37 25.64 -2.89
CA GLU A 187 -43.68 25.63 -1.60
C GLU A 187 -42.19 25.97 -1.74
N ARG A 188 -41.50 25.42 -2.75
CA ARG A 188 -40.08 25.75 -3.00
C ARG A 188 -39.86 27.21 -3.39
N LEU A 189 -40.82 27.82 -4.08
CA LEU A 189 -40.77 29.23 -4.48
C LEU A 189 -41.34 30.19 -3.41
N GLY A 190 -41.93 29.66 -2.34
CA GLY A 190 -42.59 30.44 -1.30
C GLY A 190 -43.85 31.17 -1.80
N ILE A 191 -44.58 30.56 -2.74
CA ILE A 191 -45.79 31.13 -3.34
C ILE A 191 -47.02 30.57 -2.63
N GLU A 192 -47.89 31.46 -2.16
CA GLU A 192 -49.23 31.12 -1.69
C GLU A 192 -50.26 31.40 -2.77
N PHE A 193 -51.13 30.42 -3.04
CA PHE A 193 -52.17 30.55 -4.04
C PHE A 193 -53.28 31.48 -3.56
N VAL A 194 -53.68 32.42 -4.41
CA VAL A 194 -54.78 33.35 -4.15
C VAL A 194 -56.10 32.72 -4.58
N GLY A 195 -57.03 32.59 -3.65
CA GLY A 195 -58.40 32.13 -3.92
C GLY A 195 -58.57 30.62 -4.04
N TYR A 196 -57.49 29.84 -4.03
CA TYR A 196 -57.50 28.39 -4.12
C TYR A 196 -56.48 27.77 -3.19
N GLU A 197 -56.74 26.57 -2.71
CA GLU A 197 -55.81 25.74 -1.95
C GLU A 197 -55.71 24.37 -2.61
N LEU A 198 -54.51 24.02 -3.07
CA LEU A 198 -54.22 22.75 -3.72
C LEU A 198 -53.93 21.67 -2.67
N VAL A 199 -54.73 20.60 -2.66
CA VAL A 199 -54.63 19.49 -1.70
C VAL A 199 -54.33 18.20 -2.45
N PRO A 200 -53.04 17.82 -2.58
CA PRO A 200 -52.66 16.56 -3.20
C PRO A 200 -53.07 15.39 -2.29
N PHE A 201 -53.85 14.45 -2.83
CA PHE A 201 -54.34 13.28 -2.11
C PHE A 201 -54.33 12.04 -3.02
N GLY A 202 -53.17 11.79 -3.64
CA GLY A 202 -53.00 10.69 -4.60
C GLY A 202 -53.98 10.78 -5.76
N SER A 203 -54.62 9.67 -6.12
CA SER A 203 -55.63 9.61 -7.19
C SER A 203 -56.94 10.33 -6.85
N CYS A 204 -57.14 10.79 -5.62
CA CYS A 204 -58.33 11.52 -5.20
C CYS A 204 -57.99 12.97 -4.81
N SER A 205 -57.03 13.57 -5.51
CA SER A 205 -56.62 14.97 -5.26
C SER A 205 -57.76 15.95 -5.51
N PHE A 206 -57.78 17.07 -4.79
CA PHE A 206 -58.84 18.08 -4.90
C PHE A 206 -58.32 19.49 -4.62
N ILE A 207 -59.11 20.49 -5.00
CA ILE A 207 -58.80 21.92 -4.82
C ILE A 207 -59.90 22.53 -3.98
N ARG A 208 -59.52 23.21 -2.89
CA ARG A 208 -60.46 24.01 -2.10
C ARG A 208 -60.54 25.42 -2.65
N SER A 209 -61.74 25.88 -2.99
CA SER A 209 -61.98 27.28 -3.34
C SER A 209 -62.09 28.12 -2.07
N LEU A 210 -61.21 29.12 -1.93
CA LEU A 210 -61.18 30.08 -0.82
C LEU A 210 -61.95 31.36 -1.16
N ARG A 211 -62.64 31.41 -2.30
CA ARG A 211 -63.42 32.59 -2.72
C ARG A 211 -64.60 32.80 -1.76
N LYS A 212 -64.50 33.85 -0.93
CA LYS A 212 -65.57 34.33 -0.06
C LYS A 212 -66.67 35.02 -0.88
N GLU A 213 -67.53 34.25 -1.52
CA GLU A 213 -68.79 34.80 -2.04
C GLU A 213 -69.98 34.15 -1.30
N ASN A 214 -70.53 34.93 -0.36
CA ASN A 214 -71.83 34.81 0.30
C ASN A 214 -72.22 33.49 1.01
N SER A 215 -71.37 32.47 1.04
CA SER A 215 -71.59 31.29 1.86
C SER A 215 -70.29 30.86 2.54
N ASP A 216 -70.37 30.60 3.85
CA ASP A 216 -69.24 30.21 4.72
C ASP A 216 -68.74 28.77 4.44
N LYS A 217 -69.06 28.22 3.26
CA LYS A 217 -68.75 26.84 2.87
C LYS A 217 -67.59 26.83 1.89
N ILE A 218 -66.50 26.18 2.30
CA ILE A 218 -65.38 25.87 1.42
C ILE A 218 -65.86 24.86 0.38
N GLU A 219 -65.87 25.25 -0.90
CA GLU A 219 -66.22 24.34 -2.00
C GLU A 219 -65.00 23.47 -2.36
N GLU A 220 -65.17 22.15 -2.28
CA GLU A 220 -64.16 21.17 -2.70
C GLU A 220 -64.39 20.78 -4.17
N LEU A 221 -63.40 21.09 -5.01
CA LEU A 221 -63.38 20.78 -6.43
C LEU A 221 -62.54 19.51 -6.66
N PRO A 222 -63.15 18.36 -6.96
CA PRO A 222 -62.41 17.11 -7.13
C PRO A 222 -61.59 17.13 -8.42
N LEU A 223 -60.28 16.90 -8.32
CA LEU A 223 -59.36 16.76 -9.44
C LEU A 223 -59.21 15.29 -9.87
N TYR A 224 -60.33 14.57 -9.87
CA TYR A 224 -60.40 13.18 -10.29
C TYR A 224 -61.75 12.92 -10.95
N GLY A 225 -61.75 12.03 -11.93
CA GLY A 225 -62.93 11.62 -12.65
C GLY A 225 -63.37 10.20 -12.37
N SER A 226 -64.55 9.83 -12.87
CA SER A 226 -65.11 8.48 -12.72
C SER A 226 -65.54 7.87 -14.06
N GLY A 227 -65.27 6.57 -14.26
CA GLY A 227 -65.54 5.84 -15.51
C GLY A 227 -66.98 5.46 -15.81
N GLY A 228 -67.96 6.05 -15.12
CA GLY A 228 -69.38 5.78 -15.39
C GLY A 228 -69.87 6.43 -16.69
N TRP A 229 -70.96 5.91 -17.28
CA TRP A 229 -71.61 6.55 -18.43
C TRP A 229 -72.07 7.96 -18.06
N ARG A 230 -71.36 8.98 -18.59
CA ARG A 230 -71.74 10.40 -18.48
C ARG A 230 -71.81 11.04 -19.85
N PRO A 231 -73.00 11.20 -20.46
CA PRO A 231 -73.15 11.76 -21.80
C PRO A 231 -72.81 13.26 -21.88
N PHE A 232 -72.71 13.96 -20.74
CA PHE A 232 -72.43 15.41 -20.67
C PHE A 232 -71.09 15.73 -19.99
N GLY A 233 -70.15 14.77 -19.95
CA GLY A 233 -68.85 14.98 -19.30
C GLY A 233 -68.93 15.04 -17.78
N GLN A 234 -67.92 15.65 -17.16
CA GLN A 234 -67.76 15.74 -15.70
C GLN A 234 -67.55 17.19 -15.27
N PRO A 235 -68.65 17.96 -15.06
CA PRO A 235 -68.55 19.40 -14.84
C PRO A 235 -67.78 19.78 -13.55
N ALA A 236 -67.74 18.88 -12.56
CA ALA A 236 -66.94 19.08 -11.35
C ALA A 236 -65.43 18.99 -11.63
N LEU A 237 -65.02 18.03 -12.48
CA LEU A 237 -63.64 17.88 -12.91
C LEU A 237 -63.23 19.06 -13.80
N ASP A 238 -64.10 19.50 -14.71
CA ASP A 238 -63.82 20.65 -15.58
C ASP A 238 -63.59 21.93 -14.76
N LYS A 239 -64.42 22.17 -13.73
CA LYS A 239 -64.21 23.27 -12.77
C LYS A 239 -62.89 23.13 -12.00
N ALA A 240 -62.55 21.93 -11.56
CA ALA A 240 -61.29 21.66 -10.86
C ALA A 240 -60.07 21.89 -11.76
N LEU A 241 -60.14 21.50 -13.04
CA LEU A 241 -59.08 21.72 -14.01
C LEU A 241 -58.88 23.22 -14.31
N ILE A 242 -59.96 23.99 -14.40
CA ILE A 242 -59.87 25.45 -14.53
C ILE A 242 -59.18 26.06 -13.31
N ALA A 243 -59.58 25.65 -12.10
CA ALA A 243 -58.94 26.12 -10.86
C ALA A 243 -57.46 25.70 -10.77
N PHE A 244 -57.12 24.50 -11.26
CA PHE A 244 -55.73 24.04 -11.36
C PHE A 244 -54.91 24.90 -12.33
N MET A 245 -55.46 25.24 -13.49
CA MET A 245 -54.80 26.12 -14.47
C MET A 245 -54.62 27.53 -13.92
N ASP A 246 -55.59 28.08 -13.18
CA ASP A 246 -55.45 29.35 -12.49
C ASP A 246 -54.27 29.33 -11.50
N CYS A 247 -54.14 28.25 -10.71
CA CYS A 247 -53.00 28.05 -9.81
C CYS A 247 -51.67 27.98 -10.60
N PHE A 248 -51.64 27.25 -11.72
CA PHE A 248 -50.45 27.16 -12.57
C PHE A 248 -50.04 28.53 -13.13
N ILE A 249 -50.99 29.32 -13.62
CA ILE A 249 -50.75 30.69 -14.11
C ILE A 249 -50.20 31.59 -13.00
N GLN A 250 -50.69 31.45 -11.76
CA GLN A 250 -50.13 32.18 -10.63
C GLN A 250 -48.66 31.84 -10.39
N VAL A 251 -48.28 30.56 -10.45
CA VAL A 251 -46.85 30.16 -10.35
C VAL A 251 -46.05 30.73 -11.51
N TYR A 252 -46.55 30.59 -12.74
CA TYR A 252 -45.88 31.06 -13.95
C TYR A 252 -45.61 32.56 -13.91
N ASN A 253 -46.61 33.37 -13.56
CA ASN A 253 -46.46 34.81 -13.45
C ASN A 253 -45.44 35.19 -12.37
N ASN A 254 -45.48 34.56 -11.19
CA ASN A 254 -44.51 34.83 -10.13
C ASN A 254 -43.07 34.39 -10.51
N PHE A 255 -42.92 33.42 -11.41
CA PHE A 255 -41.62 32.97 -11.92
C PHE A 255 -41.00 33.97 -12.92
N CYS A 256 -41.81 34.60 -13.79
CA CYS A 256 -41.29 35.57 -14.78
C CYS A 256 -40.87 36.93 -14.20
N PHE A 257 -41.26 37.26 -12.96
CA PHE A 257 -40.95 38.54 -12.32
C PHE A 257 -39.76 38.50 -11.34
N LYS A 258 -39.07 37.37 -11.22
CA LYS A 258 -37.81 37.22 -10.45
C LYS A 258 -36.67 36.78 -11.37
#